data_AF-A0A0U1HQV2-F1
#
_entry.id   AF-A0A0U1HQV2-F1
#
_cell.length_a   1.000
_cell.length_b   1.000
_cell.length_c   1.000
_cell.angle_alpha   90.00
_cell.angle_beta   90.00
_cell.angle_gamma   90.00
#
_symmetry.space_group_name_H-M   'P 1'
#
loop_
_entity.id
_entity.type
_entity.pdbx_description
1 polymer ?
#
loop_
_entity_poly.entity_id
_entity_poly.type
_entity_poly.pdbx_seq_one_letter_code
_entity_poly.pdbx_strand_id
1 'polypeptide(L)'
;MSISGWYYLHVNGELIYKPSPDAIADIRDSDLARCAWPIDPSDRKGAWELLVESMALGANASRINELASKWNCNDTDADKFAEVVGVEIVKDGNSWCAHKKDFVDLQESPAGFGDNKLEAMADLAKTLGIQGGHIWRSTFSDLVAVSTQTSN
;
A
#
# COMPACT_ATOMS: atom_id res chain seq x y z
N MET A 1 2.81 3.81 -19.97
CA MET A 1 2.36 4.41 -18.71
C MET A 1 1.92 5.83 -18.99
N SER A 2 0.72 6.21 -18.54
CA SER A 2 0.20 7.57 -18.71
C SER A 2 -0.48 7.97 -17.40
N ILE A 3 0.22 8.77 -16.59
CA ILE A 3 -0.33 9.28 -15.33
C ILE A 3 -1.55 10.14 -15.66
N SER A 4 -2.74 9.76 -15.20
CA SER A 4 -3.98 10.51 -15.40
C SER A 4 -4.26 11.52 -14.28
N GLY A 5 -3.57 11.40 -13.15
CA GLY A 5 -3.73 12.24 -11.98
C GLY A 5 -2.98 11.69 -10.78
N TRP A 6 -3.21 12.30 -9.62
CA TRP A 6 -2.55 11.94 -8.37
C TRP A 6 -3.55 11.83 -7.23
N TYR A 7 -3.40 10.80 -6.40
CA TYR A 7 -3.97 10.85 -5.06
C TYR A 7 -2.94 11.38 -4.08
N TYR A 8 -3.38 12.12 -3.08
CA TYR A 8 -2.55 12.47 -1.95
C TYR A 8 -3.29 12.28 -0.63
N LEU A 9 -2.54 11.89 0.40
CA LEU A 9 -3.03 11.76 1.76
C LEU A 9 -2.80 13.08 2.49
N HIS A 10 -3.87 13.73 2.89
CA HIS A 10 -3.82 14.95 3.68
C HIS A 10 -3.57 14.64 5.17
N VAL A 11 -3.00 15.59 5.92
CA VAL A 11 -2.71 15.44 7.37
C VAL A 11 -3.92 15.10 8.24
N ASN A 12 -5.13 15.38 7.77
CA ASN A 12 -6.40 15.03 8.45
C ASN A 12 -6.89 13.59 8.15
N GLY A 13 -6.14 12.80 7.37
CA GLY A 13 -6.53 11.44 6.98
C GLY A 13 -7.40 11.36 5.72
N GLU A 14 -7.68 12.48 5.04
CA GLU A 14 -8.42 12.46 3.78
C GLU A 14 -7.53 12.07 2.60
N LEU A 15 -8.04 11.19 1.74
CA LEU A 15 -7.38 10.75 0.52
C LEU A 15 -8.04 11.42 -0.70
N ILE A 16 -7.34 12.41 -1.26
CA ILE A 16 -7.91 13.36 -2.22
C ILE A 16 -7.29 13.13 -3.61
N TYR A 17 -8.14 13.11 -4.64
CA TYR A 17 -7.71 12.96 -6.04
C TYR A 17 -7.59 14.32 -6.74
N LYS A 18 -6.47 14.56 -7.42
CA LYS A 18 -6.27 15.68 -8.35
C LYS A 18 -6.15 15.16 -9.79
N PRO A 19 -7.10 15.47 -10.69
CA PRO A 19 -7.15 14.96 -12.06
C PRO A 19 -6.23 15.75 -13.01
N SER A 20 -4.93 15.79 -12.71
CA SER A 20 -3.93 16.37 -13.59
C SER A 20 -2.58 15.69 -13.36
N PRO A 21 -1.84 15.31 -14.43
CA PRO A 21 -0.48 14.77 -14.29
C PRO A 21 0.47 15.75 -13.59
N ASP A 22 0.25 17.06 -13.77
CA ASP A 22 1.10 18.13 -13.25
C ASP A 22 0.78 18.49 -11.79
N ALA A 23 -0.31 17.95 -11.23
CA ALA A 23 -0.76 18.25 -9.87
C ALA A 23 0.27 17.90 -8.79
N ILE A 24 1.25 17.06 -9.11
CA ILE A 24 2.33 16.69 -8.19
C ILE A 24 3.19 17.88 -7.76
N ALA A 25 3.38 18.90 -8.61
CA ALA A 25 4.13 20.09 -8.25
C ALA A 25 3.51 20.78 -7.03
N ASP A 26 2.20 21.04 -7.08
CA ASP A 26 1.46 21.66 -5.98
C ASP A 26 1.37 20.76 -4.74
N ILE A 27 1.25 19.44 -4.92
CA ILE A 27 1.14 18.50 -3.79
C ILE A 27 2.46 18.40 -3.03
N ARG A 28 3.59 18.39 -3.75
CA ARG A 28 4.92 18.32 -3.15
C ARG A 28 5.23 19.55 -2.32
N ASP A 29 4.79 20.72 -2.77
CA ASP A 29 5.10 21.99 -2.12
C ASP A 29 4.11 22.30 -0.96
N SER A 30 3.18 21.38 -0.66
CA SER A 30 2.17 21.54 0.40
C SER A 30 2.55 20.78 1.67
N ASP A 31 2.73 21.50 2.78
CA ASP A 31 2.97 20.92 4.12
C ASP A 31 1.79 20.07 4.64
N LEU A 32 0.63 20.17 4.00
CA LEU A 32 -0.57 19.42 4.36
C LEU A 32 -0.63 18.04 3.70
N ALA A 33 0.22 17.74 2.71
CA ALA A 33 0.26 16.46 2.04
C ALA A 33 1.32 15.55 2.69
N ARG A 34 0.90 14.43 3.27
CA ARG A 34 1.81 13.44 3.88
C ARG A 34 2.43 12.50 2.84
N CYS A 35 1.68 12.18 1.79
CA CYS A 35 2.05 11.19 0.80
C CYS A 35 1.28 11.42 -0.51
N ALA A 36 1.87 11.04 -1.65
CA ALA A 36 1.23 11.11 -2.95
C ALA A 36 1.50 9.85 -3.80
N TRP A 37 0.53 9.46 -4.60
CA TRP A 37 0.59 8.31 -5.51
C TRP A 37 0.15 8.71 -6.91
N PRO A 38 0.94 8.40 -7.94
CA PRO A 38 0.52 8.58 -9.32
C PRO A 38 -0.57 7.57 -9.68
N ILE A 39 -1.55 7.99 -10.46
CA ILE A 39 -2.56 7.10 -11.01
C ILE A 39 -2.27 6.84 -12.47
N ASP A 40 -1.94 5.60 -12.78
CA ASP A 40 -2.00 5.05 -14.13
C ASP A 40 -3.12 4.00 -14.17
N PRO A 41 -4.19 4.19 -14.96
CA PRO A 41 -5.30 3.22 -15.04
C PRO A 41 -4.89 1.82 -15.50
N SER A 42 -3.73 1.67 -16.14
CA SER A 42 -3.17 0.38 -16.55
C SER A 42 -2.25 -0.25 -15.49
N ASP A 43 -1.86 0.50 -14.46
CA ASP A 43 -0.99 0.00 -13.40
C ASP A 43 -1.81 -0.55 -12.23
N ARG A 44 -1.95 -1.87 -12.23
CA ARG A 44 -2.66 -2.58 -11.18
C ARG A 44 -1.87 -2.66 -9.87
N LYS A 45 -0.54 -2.69 -9.95
CA LYS A 45 0.34 -2.72 -8.78
C LYS A 45 0.24 -1.38 -8.04
N GLY A 46 0.32 -0.26 -8.76
CA GLY A 46 0.18 1.07 -8.20
C GLY A 46 -1.16 1.32 -7.52
N ALA A 47 -2.25 0.76 -8.05
CA ALA A 47 -3.57 0.82 -7.39
C ALA A 47 -3.57 0.14 -6.02
N TRP A 48 -2.95 -1.04 -5.90
CA TRP A 48 -2.84 -1.76 -4.63
C TRP A 48 -1.88 -1.10 -3.65
N GLU A 49 -0.72 -0.64 -4.11
CA GLU A 49 0.23 0.14 -3.31
C GLU A 49 -0.47 1.35 -2.68
N LEU A 50 -1.20 2.13 -3.48
CA LEU A 50 -1.99 3.25 -2.97
C LEU A 50 -2.94 2.84 -1.85
N LEU A 51 -3.74 1.77 -2.03
CA LEU A 51 -4.72 1.35 -1.03
C LEU A 51 -4.06 0.87 0.27
N VAL A 52 -3.06 -0.02 0.17
CA VAL A 52 -2.33 -0.59 1.31
C VAL A 52 -1.62 0.51 2.10
N GLU A 53 -0.88 1.36 1.39
CA GLU A 53 -0.01 2.37 2.01
C GLU A 53 -0.83 3.52 2.58
N SER A 54 -1.88 3.98 1.89
CA SER A 54 -2.76 5.00 2.44
C SER A 54 -3.46 4.52 3.72
N MET A 55 -3.90 3.26 3.76
CA MET A 55 -4.49 2.66 4.97
C MET A 55 -3.50 2.60 6.12
N ALA A 56 -2.29 2.09 5.86
CA ALA A 56 -1.21 2.01 6.85
C ALA A 56 -0.82 3.39 7.41
N LEU A 57 -0.88 4.44 6.58
CA LEU A 57 -0.57 5.83 6.96
C LEU A 57 -1.72 6.57 7.67
N GLY A 58 -2.87 5.90 7.87
CA GLY A 58 -4.01 6.41 8.62
C GLY A 58 -5.06 7.15 7.79
N ALA A 59 -5.18 6.83 6.49
CA ALA A 59 -6.28 7.33 5.69
C ALA A 59 -7.64 6.81 6.18
N ASN A 60 -8.70 7.55 5.89
CA ASN A 60 -10.06 7.16 6.22
C ASN A 60 -10.44 5.82 5.55
N ALA A 61 -10.71 4.78 6.36
CA ALA A 61 -10.99 3.43 5.88
C ALA A 61 -12.22 3.36 4.95
N SER A 62 -13.26 4.17 5.19
CA SER A 62 -14.45 4.20 4.31
C SER A 62 -14.10 4.66 2.91
N ARG A 63 -13.21 5.66 2.79
CA ARG A 63 -12.74 6.14 1.48
C ARG A 63 -11.91 5.07 0.76
N ILE A 64 -11.07 4.33 1.48
CA ILE A 64 -10.24 3.28 0.90
C ILE A 64 -11.12 2.12 0.40
N ASN A 65 -12.10 1.70 1.20
CA ASN A 65 -13.04 0.63 0.83
C ASN A 65 -13.91 1.01 -0.38
N GLU A 66 -14.29 2.28 -0.52
CA GLU A 66 -14.96 2.80 -1.71
C GLU A 66 -14.08 2.64 -2.96
N LEU A 67 -12.80 3.03 -2.87
CA LEU A 67 -11.84 2.91 -3.98
C LEU A 67 -11.54 1.45 -4.32
N ALA A 68 -11.31 0.60 -3.31
CA ALA A 68 -11.09 -0.83 -3.51
C ALA A 68 -12.27 -1.48 -4.24
N SER A 69 -13.49 -1.15 -3.83
CA SER A 69 -14.71 -1.62 -4.51
C SER A 69 -14.80 -1.10 -5.95
N LYS A 70 -14.59 0.21 -6.15
CA LYS A 70 -14.65 0.86 -7.47
C LYS A 70 -13.63 0.29 -8.45
N TRP A 71 -12.44 -0.06 -7.96
CA TRP A 71 -11.37 -0.60 -8.77
C TRP A 71 -11.41 -2.12 -8.87
N ASN A 72 -12.31 -2.81 -8.16
CA ASN A 72 -12.35 -4.27 -8.06
C ASN A 72 -11.06 -4.87 -7.45
N CYS A 73 -10.45 -4.17 -6.50
CA CYS A 73 -9.35 -4.67 -5.65
C CYS A 73 -9.94 -5.63 -4.59
N ASN A 74 -10.31 -6.84 -5.02
CA ASN A 74 -10.91 -7.87 -4.17
C ASN A 74 -9.87 -8.90 -3.71
N ASP A 75 -10.29 -9.88 -2.90
CA ASP A 75 -9.41 -10.92 -2.35
C ASP A 75 -8.66 -11.76 -3.39
N THR A 76 -9.21 -11.92 -4.60
CA THR A 76 -8.53 -12.63 -5.70
C THR A 76 -7.46 -11.76 -6.36
N ASP A 77 -7.72 -10.46 -6.48
CA ASP A 77 -6.74 -9.50 -6.99
C ASP A 77 -5.62 -9.26 -5.97
N ALA A 78 -5.95 -9.34 -4.67
CA ALA A 78 -4.99 -9.26 -3.57
C ALA A 78 -3.95 -10.38 -3.63
N ASP A 79 -4.35 -11.62 -3.92
CA ASP A 79 -3.41 -12.75 -4.04
C ASP A 79 -2.38 -12.52 -5.14
N LYS A 80 -2.82 -12.00 -6.30
CA LYS A 80 -1.94 -11.68 -7.42
C LYS A 80 -0.96 -10.56 -7.06
N PHE A 81 -1.46 -9.52 -6.41
CA PHE A 81 -0.61 -8.43 -5.94
C PHE A 81 0.44 -8.94 -4.94
N ALA A 82 0.02 -9.73 -3.95
CA ALA A 82 0.90 -10.32 -2.93
C ALA A 82 2.00 -11.18 -3.57
N GLU A 83 1.65 -12.03 -4.54
CA GLU A 83 2.62 -12.84 -5.28
C GLU A 83 3.69 -11.97 -5.98
N VAL A 84 3.26 -10.89 -6.63
CA VAL A 84 4.12 -9.95 -7.37
C VAL A 84 5.09 -9.22 -6.43
N VAL A 85 4.63 -8.79 -5.25
CA VAL A 85 5.46 -8.01 -4.31
C VAL A 85 6.26 -8.86 -3.33
N GLY A 86 5.98 -10.15 -3.22
CA GLY A 86 6.70 -11.06 -2.31
C GLY A 86 6.07 -11.17 -0.92
N VAL A 87 4.75 -11.03 -0.83
CA VAL A 87 3.95 -11.23 0.38
C VAL A 87 3.22 -12.56 0.29
N GLU A 88 3.14 -13.27 1.41
CA GLU A 88 2.25 -14.40 1.60
C GLU A 88 1.08 -13.98 2.47
N ILE A 89 -0.12 -14.40 2.09
CA ILE A 89 -1.35 -14.11 2.80
C ILE A 89 -2.03 -15.44 3.14
N VAL A 90 -2.19 -15.69 4.43
CA VAL A 90 -2.80 -16.91 4.96
C VAL A 90 -3.98 -16.57 5.84
N LYS A 91 -5.00 -17.42 5.81
CA LYS A 91 -6.14 -17.28 6.71
C LYS A 91 -5.86 -18.05 8.00
N ASP A 92 -5.92 -17.36 9.13
CA ASP A 92 -5.80 -17.96 10.46
C ASP A 92 -7.11 -17.75 11.25
N GLY A 93 -7.87 -18.83 11.41
CA GLY A 93 -9.21 -18.79 11.97
C GLY A 93 -10.16 -17.86 11.18
N ASN A 94 -10.54 -16.75 11.82
CA ASN A 94 -11.44 -15.74 11.25
C ASN A 94 -10.72 -14.51 10.69
N SER A 95 -9.40 -14.43 10.81
CA SER A 95 -8.60 -13.27 10.39
C SER A 95 -7.61 -13.64 9.30
N TRP A 96 -7.14 -12.64 8.58
CA TRP A 96 -6.07 -12.77 7.60
C TRP A 96 -4.75 -12.33 8.20
N CYS A 97 -3.69 -13.07 7.90
CA CYS A 97 -2.32 -12.77 8.25
C CYS A 97 -1.51 -12.55 6.96
N ALA A 98 -0.79 -11.43 6.87
CA ALA A 98 0.13 -11.12 5.80
C ALA A 98 1.56 -11.05 6.34
N HIS A 99 2.50 -11.69 5.66
CA HIS A 99 3.92 -11.64 6.01
C HIS A 99 4.79 -11.72 4.75
N LYS A 100 6.08 -11.41 4.89
CA LYS A 100 7.04 -11.59 3.80
C LYS A 100 7.29 -13.08 3.52
N LYS A 101 7.81 -13.42 2.34
CA LYS A 101 8.16 -14.80 1.95
C LYS A 101 9.30 -15.45 2.77
N ASP A 102 10.13 -14.65 3.42
CA ASP A 102 11.23 -15.12 4.31
C ASP A 102 10.79 -15.21 5.79
N PHE A 103 9.47 -15.22 6.05
CA PHE A 103 8.91 -15.32 7.39
C PHE A 103 9.35 -16.61 8.11
N VAL A 104 9.85 -16.45 9.33
CA VAL A 104 10.26 -17.57 10.19
C VAL A 104 9.17 -17.87 11.23
N ASP A 105 8.91 -16.91 12.12
CA ASP A 105 7.83 -16.95 13.10
C ASP A 105 7.45 -15.53 13.55
N LEU A 106 6.39 -15.41 14.36
CA LEU A 106 5.85 -14.13 14.84
C LEU A 106 6.76 -13.37 15.82
N GLN A 107 7.74 -14.03 16.43
CA GLN A 107 8.69 -13.40 17.35
C GLN A 107 9.88 -12.80 16.59
N GLU A 108 10.27 -13.42 15.48
CA GLU A 108 11.42 -13.01 14.67
C GLU A 108 11.05 -12.19 13.43
N SER A 109 9.86 -12.37 12.88
CA SER A 109 9.45 -11.81 11.59
C SER A 109 8.22 -10.90 11.70
N PRO A 110 8.24 -9.72 11.04
CA PRO A 110 7.05 -8.88 10.92
C PRO A 110 5.87 -9.60 10.26
N ALA A 111 4.70 -9.43 10.84
CA ALA A 111 3.43 -9.87 10.30
C ALA A 111 2.39 -8.75 10.45
N GLY A 112 1.35 -8.80 9.62
CA GLY A 112 0.19 -7.92 9.70
C GLY A 112 -1.10 -8.71 9.73
N PHE A 113 -2.11 -8.19 10.42
CA PHE A 113 -3.39 -8.86 10.61
C PHE A 113 -4.57 -7.98 10.23
N GLY A 114 -5.66 -8.58 9.74
CA GLY A 114 -6.87 -7.84 9.38
C GLY A 114 -8.10 -8.72 9.13
N ASP A 115 -9.27 -8.10 9.01
CA ASP A 115 -10.52 -8.80 8.71
C ASP A 115 -10.61 -9.17 7.22
N ASN A 116 -9.82 -8.51 6.38
CA ASN A 116 -9.63 -8.81 4.96
C ASN A 116 -8.15 -8.70 4.56
N LYS A 117 -7.83 -9.13 3.34
CA LYS A 117 -6.44 -9.16 2.85
C LYS A 117 -5.82 -7.78 2.70
N LEU A 118 -6.61 -6.76 2.36
CA LEU A 118 -6.14 -5.38 2.27
C LEU A 118 -5.69 -4.86 3.64
N GLU A 119 -6.50 -5.09 4.68
CA GLU A 119 -6.17 -4.71 6.05
C GLU A 119 -4.94 -5.44 6.58
N ALA A 120 -4.84 -6.75 6.34
CA ALA A 120 -3.67 -7.53 6.74
C ALA A 120 -2.38 -6.99 6.10
N MET A 121 -2.41 -6.66 4.80
CA MET A 121 -1.27 -6.03 4.12
C MET A 121 -0.96 -4.62 4.64
N ALA A 122 -1.99 -3.82 4.95
CA ALA A 122 -1.80 -2.48 5.51
C ALA A 122 -1.18 -2.53 6.91
N ASP A 123 -1.59 -3.47 7.76
CA ASP A 123 -1.00 -3.68 9.07
C ASP A 123 0.46 -4.17 8.94
N LEU A 124 0.75 -5.05 7.97
CA LEU A 124 2.12 -5.47 7.68
C LEU A 124 2.98 -4.26 7.25
N ALA A 125 2.48 -3.41 6.34
CA ALA A 125 3.18 -2.21 5.90
C ALA A 125 3.51 -1.28 7.08
N LYS A 126 2.56 -1.14 8.02
CA LYS A 126 2.74 -0.38 9.25
C LYS A 126 3.81 -1.01 10.16
N THR A 127 3.79 -2.32 10.37
CA THR A 127 4.79 -3.05 11.16
C THR A 127 6.19 -2.95 10.54
N LEU A 128 6.28 -2.93 9.21
CA LEU A 128 7.52 -2.69 8.46
C LEU A 128 7.99 -1.23 8.50
N GLY A 129 7.24 -0.34 9.14
CA GLY A 129 7.64 1.04 9.36
C GLY A 129 7.43 1.95 8.17
N ILE A 130 6.39 1.74 7.37
CA ILE A 130 6.07 2.64 6.26
C ILE A 130 5.89 4.09 6.73
N GLN A 131 6.48 5.04 6.00
CA GLN A 131 6.48 6.46 6.34
C GLN A 131 5.89 7.31 5.22
N GLY A 132 5.27 8.42 5.59
CA GLY A 132 4.95 9.50 4.66
C GLY A 132 6.23 10.21 4.22
N GLY A 133 6.24 10.73 3.00
CA GLY A 133 7.41 11.39 2.41
C GLY A 133 7.12 11.99 1.04
N HIS A 134 5.87 12.41 0.81
CA HIS A 134 5.34 12.76 -0.51
C HIS A 134 5.57 11.60 -1.52
N ILE A 135 6.58 11.73 -2.39
CA ILE A 135 6.97 10.75 -3.41
C ILE A 135 8.33 10.10 -3.15
N TRP A 136 9.09 10.58 -2.16
CA TRP A 136 10.48 10.17 -1.89
C TRP A 136 10.54 9.20 -0.70
N ARG A 137 9.77 8.13 -0.78
CA ARG A 137 9.61 7.16 0.30
C ARG A 137 9.79 5.75 -0.23
N SER A 138 10.13 4.83 0.66
CA SER A 138 10.00 3.40 0.38
C SER A 138 8.53 3.05 0.19
N THR A 139 8.24 2.38 -0.91
CA THR A 139 6.92 1.82 -1.16
C THR A 139 6.72 0.54 -0.36
N PHE A 140 5.47 0.08 -0.23
CA PHE A 140 5.19 -1.22 0.36
C PHE A 140 6.00 -2.34 -0.32
N SER A 141 6.08 -2.33 -1.66
CA SER A 141 6.89 -3.30 -2.42
C SER A 141 8.37 -3.26 -2.04
N ASP A 142 8.94 -2.07 -1.80
CA ASP A 142 10.34 -1.96 -1.38
C ASP A 142 10.56 -2.56 0.02
N LEU A 143 9.58 -2.44 0.91
CA LEU A 143 9.66 -2.93 2.29
C LEU A 143 9.51 -4.45 2.39
N VAL A 144 8.72 -5.06 1.49
CA VAL A 144 8.50 -6.52 1.48
C VAL A 144 9.46 -7.28 0.58
N ALA A 145 10.24 -6.58 -0.26
CA ALA A 145 11.21 -7.19 -1.15
C ALA A 145 12.22 -8.03 -0.34
N VAL A 146 12.31 -9.31 -0.66
CA VAL A 146 13.32 -10.19 -0.07
C VAL A 146 14.67 -9.78 -0.66
N SER A 147 15.58 -9.28 0.19
CA SER A 147 16.96 -9.04 -0.21
C SER A 147 17.60 -10.36 -0.61
N THR A 148 17.78 -10.57 -1.91
CA THR A 148 18.63 -11.64 -2.41
C THR A 148 20.06 -11.29 -1.98
N GLN A 149 20.50 -11.84 -0.85
CA GLN A 149 21.92 -11.82 -0.53
C GLN A 149 22.62 -12.60 -1.65
N THR A 150 23.24 -11.86 -2.57
CA THR A 150 24.20 -12.41 -3.51
C THR A 150 25.43 -12.69 -2.67
N SER A 151 25.56 -13.94 -2.21
CA SER A 151 26.80 -14.44 -1.63
C SER A 151 27.90 -14.28 -2.68
N ASN A 152 28.86 -13.39 -2.42
CA ASN A 152 30.15 -13.37 -3.09
C ASN A 152 31.18 -14.08 -2.21
#